data_AF-A0A2D6XJM3-F1
#
_entry.id   AF-A0A2D6XJM3-F1
#
_cell.length_a   1.000
_cell.length_b   1.000
_cell.length_c   1.000
_cell.angle_alpha   90.00
_cell.angle_beta   90.00
_cell.angle_gamma   90.00
#
_symmetry.space_group_name_H-M   'P 1'
#
loop_
_entity.id
_entity.type
_entity.pdbx_description
1 polymer ?
#
loop_
_entity_poly.entity_id
_entity_poly.type
_entity_poly.pdbx_seq_one_letter_code
_entity_poly.pdbx_strand_id
1 'polypeptide(L)'
;MGSVDYEIKVMAKSPFVRTLTLAVIRNILSHQISYDEKHVIDADLVPRVSQKVAQASLREGQTEKFEEELVEPAQEVLPARPLLVHPQQRVMAPPAVRGGAGGGEADADYGKIAPMLGDTSVSTIECPGPEQPLVIIRAGRRQFTQIRLTQEEITDIFETVSEKARIPLLDGMFRAAVDHFSLNGIVSDMIGNRFVIHKQTPYALLEGRG
;
A
#
# COMPACT_ATOMS: atom_id res chain seq x y z
N MET A 1 15.73 38.92 -21.09
CA MET A 1 15.00 37.64 -20.99
C MET A 1 13.55 37.94 -21.29
N GLY A 2 13.03 37.50 -22.43
CA GLY A 2 11.64 37.75 -22.83
C GLY A 2 10.71 36.78 -22.11
N SER A 3 9.69 37.28 -21.42
CA SER A 3 8.56 36.46 -20.96
C SER A 3 7.80 35.99 -22.20
N VAL A 4 7.77 34.68 -22.44
CA VAL A 4 6.89 34.11 -23.46
C VAL A 4 5.53 33.92 -22.78
N ASP A 5 4.62 34.86 -23.03
CA ASP A 5 3.27 34.80 -22.46
C ASP A 5 2.46 33.74 -23.22
N TYR A 6 2.39 32.53 -22.67
CA TYR A 6 1.51 31.48 -23.19
C TYR A 6 0.06 31.75 -22.77
N GLU A 7 -0.80 32.04 -23.74
CA GLU A 7 -2.24 32.15 -23.51
C GLU A 7 -2.87 30.75 -23.32
N ILE A 8 -3.07 30.33 -22.06
CA ILE A 8 -3.68 29.03 -21.75
C ILE A 8 -5.20 29.14 -21.83
N LYS A 9 -5.80 28.55 -22.87
CA LYS A 9 -7.25 28.51 -23.07
C LYS A 9 -7.85 27.21 -22.52
N VAL A 10 -8.49 27.29 -21.36
CA VAL A 10 -9.18 26.14 -20.72
C VAL A 10 -10.66 26.13 -21.12
N MET A 11 -11.15 25.02 -21.69
CA MET A 11 -12.54 24.85 -22.16
C MET A 11 -13.52 24.36 -21.08
N ALA A 12 -13.10 24.27 -19.82
CA ALA A 12 -13.93 23.79 -18.73
C ALA A 12 -15.05 24.79 -18.39
N LYS A 13 -16.31 24.33 -18.44
CA LYS A 13 -17.49 25.13 -18.09
C LYS A 13 -17.61 25.40 -16.59
N SER A 14 -17.07 24.52 -15.75
CA SER A 14 -17.10 24.67 -14.29
C SER A 14 -15.99 25.62 -13.81
N PRO A 15 -16.30 26.63 -12.97
CA PRO A 15 -15.32 27.57 -12.46
C PRO A 15 -14.29 26.89 -11.55
N PHE A 16 -14.69 25.90 -10.75
CA PHE A 16 -13.78 25.13 -9.91
C PHE A 16 -12.76 24.37 -10.74
N VAL A 17 -13.22 23.63 -11.76
CA VAL A 17 -12.35 22.85 -12.65
C VAL A 17 -11.37 23.74 -13.38
N ARG A 18 -11.82 24.91 -13.85
CA ARG A 18 -10.96 25.91 -14.50
C ARG A 18 -9.86 26.41 -13.56
N THR A 19 -10.20 26.78 -12.33
CA THR A 19 -9.22 27.27 -11.33
C THR A 19 -8.21 26.19 -10.95
N LEU A 20 -8.68 24.97 -10.70
CA LEU A 20 -7.82 23.83 -10.38
C LEU A 20 -6.86 23.52 -11.53
N THR A 21 -7.37 23.46 -12.76
CA THR A 21 -6.56 23.20 -13.96
C THR A 21 -5.46 24.25 -14.14
N LEU A 22 -5.81 25.53 -13.98
CA LEU A 22 -4.84 26.62 -14.08
C LEU A 22 -3.79 26.58 -12.94
N ALA A 23 -4.19 26.23 -11.72
CA ALA A 23 -3.26 26.09 -10.60
C ALA A 23 -2.25 24.96 -10.83
N VAL A 24 -2.70 23.82 -11.34
CA VAL A 24 -1.83 22.68 -11.69
C VAL A 24 -0.87 23.06 -12.82
N ILE A 25 -1.36 23.67 -13.90
CA ILE A 25 -0.50 24.07 -15.03
C ILE A 25 0.57 25.08 -14.58
N ARG A 26 0.20 26.07 -13.77
CA ARG A 26 1.16 27.05 -13.23
C ARG A 26 2.22 26.40 -12.34
N ASN A 27 1.80 25.45 -11.50
CA ASN A 27 2.71 24.70 -10.64
C ASN A 27 3.73 23.92 -11.49
N ILE A 28 3.27 23.16 -12.49
CA ILE A 28 4.13 22.42 -13.42
C ILE A 28 5.14 23.34 -14.14
N LEU A 29 4.65 24.47 -14.69
CA LEU A 29 5.51 25.43 -15.39
C LEU A 29 6.54 26.09 -14.46
N SER A 30 6.22 26.29 -13.18
CA SER A 30 7.15 26.88 -12.21
C SER A 30 8.33 25.96 -11.86
N HIS A 31 8.16 24.65 -12.02
CA HIS A 31 9.19 23.66 -11.71
C HIS A 31 10.18 23.38 -12.86
N GLN A 32 10.12 24.11 -13.98
CA GLN A 32 11.01 23.93 -15.15
C GLN A 32 11.21 22.45 -15.50
N ILE A 33 10.12 21.66 -15.49
CA ILE A 33 10.20 20.27 -15.93
C ILE A 33 10.59 20.32 -17.42
N SER A 34 11.83 19.96 -17.72
CA SER A 34 12.31 19.89 -19.09
C SER A 34 11.53 18.78 -19.78
N TYR A 35 10.72 19.16 -20.78
CA TYR A 35 10.14 18.20 -21.72
C TYR A 35 11.18 17.83 -22.77
N ASP A 36 12.40 17.51 -22.34
CA ASP A 36 13.41 16.95 -23.21
C ASP A 36 12.98 15.51 -23.48
N GLU A 37 12.70 15.26 -24.76
CA GLU A 37 12.40 13.94 -25.32
C GLU A 37 10.98 13.40 -25.09
N LYS A 38 10.05 13.85 -25.94
CA LYS A 38 8.87 13.05 -26.24
C LYS A 38 9.33 11.77 -26.94
N HIS A 39 9.37 10.65 -26.23
CA HIS A 39 9.38 9.34 -26.88
C HIS A 39 8.06 9.15 -27.61
N VAL A 40 8.05 9.45 -28.90
CA VAL A 40 6.93 9.13 -29.79
C VAL A 40 7.04 7.64 -30.08
N ILE A 41 6.12 6.85 -29.52
CA ILE A 41 5.95 5.47 -29.94
C ILE A 41 5.34 5.54 -31.35
N ASP A 42 6.09 5.10 -32.36
CA ASP A 42 5.59 5.02 -33.72
C ASP A 42 4.26 4.25 -33.73
N ALA A 43 3.22 4.84 -34.34
CA ALA A 43 1.89 4.24 -34.37
C ALA A 43 1.88 2.84 -35.01
N ASP A 44 2.90 2.56 -35.84
CA ASP A 44 3.13 1.27 -36.47
C ASP A 44 3.68 0.19 -35.53
N LEU A 45 4.27 0.58 -34.39
CA LEU A 45 4.74 -0.32 -33.33
C LEU A 45 3.66 -0.66 -32.31
N VAL A 46 2.51 0.01 -32.36
CA VAL A 46 1.35 -0.35 -31.56
C VAL A 46 0.76 -1.62 -32.18
N PRO A 47 0.66 -2.74 -31.43
CA PRO A 47 0.04 -3.95 -31.96
C PRO A 47 -1.34 -3.59 -32.48
N ARG A 48 -1.60 -3.89 -33.75
CA ARG A 48 -2.93 -3.74 -34.33
C ARG A 48 -3.87 -4.65 -33.56
N VAL A 49 -4.51 -4.11 -32.53
CA VAL A 49 -5.54 -4.80 -31.80
C VAL A 49 -6.60 -5.18 -32.81
N SER A 50 -6.83 -6.49 -32.93
CA SER A 50 -7.86 -7.06 -33.79
C SER A 50 -9.16 -6.30 -33.55
N GLN A 51 -9.89 -5.99 -34.62
CA GLN A 51 -11.17 -5.30 -34.56
C GLN A 51 -12.16 -5.99 -33.60
N LYS A 52 -12.01 -7.31 -33.38
CA LYS A 52 -12.79 -8.07 -32.40
C LYS A 52 -12.46 -7.70 -30.95
N VAL A 53 -11.21 -7.38 -30.64
CA VAL A 53 -10.77 -6.96 -29.30
C VAL A 53 -11.28 -5.56 -28.99
N ALA A 54 -11.21 -4.64 -29.96
CA ALA A 54 -11.77 -3.29 -29.81
C ALA A 54 -13.29 -3.30 -29.59
N GLN A 55 -14.02 -4.20 -30.28
CA GLN A 55 -15.46 -4.37 -30.08
C GLN A 55 -15.83 -5.03 -28.74
N ALA A 56 -14.96 -5.88 -28.18
CA ALA A 56 -15.18 -6.51 -26.88
C ALA A 56 -15.11 -5.48 -25.73
N SER A 57 -14.11 -4.59 -25.75
CA SER A 57 -13.97 -3.53 -24.73
C SER A 57 -15.10 -2.49 -24.74
N LEU A 58 -15.77 -2.30 -25.88
CA LEU A 58 -16.93 -1.41 -25.97
C LEU A 58 -18.23 -2.04 -25.42
N ARG A 59 -18.28 -3.37 -25.28
CA ARG A 59 -19.48 -4.08 -24.77
C ARG A 59 -19.51 -4.22 -23.25
N GLU A 60 -18.36 -4.12 -22.57
CA GLU A 60 -18.29 -4.24 -21.10
C GLU A 60 -18.87 -3.01 -20.34
N GLY A 61 -19.31 -1.97 -21.05
CA GLY A 61 -19.98 -0.80 -20.45
C GLY A 61 -21.51 -0.91 -20.30
N GLN A 62 -22.14 -2.01 -20.76
CA GLN A 62 -23.56 -2.27 -20.48
C GLN A 62 -23.68 -3.03 -19.15
N THR A 63 -23.43 -2.32 -18.06
CA THR A 63 -23.85 -2.74 -16.72
C THR A 63 -25.35 -2.95 -16.77
N GLU A 64 -25.80 -4.19 -16.55
CA GLU A 64 -27.18 -4.50 -16.28
C GLU A 64 -27.67 -3.57 -15.16
N LYS A 65 -28.65 -2.72 -15.48
CA LYS A 65 -29.40 -1.99 -14.47
C LYS A 65 -30.15 -3.04 -13.66
N PHE A 66 -29.56 -3.47 -12.56
CA PHE A 66 -30.33 -4.10 -11.49
C PHE A 66 -31.32 -3.04 -11.00
N GLU A 67 -32.60 -3.28 -11.27
CA GLU A 67 -33.69 -2.55 -10.64
C GLU A 67 -33.56 -2.72 -9.13
N GLU A 68 -33.22 -1.61 -8.48
CA GLU A 68 -33.17 -1.49 -7.03
C GLU A 68 -34.63 -1.47 -6.54
N GLU A 69 -35.17 -2.65 -6.26
CA GLU A 69 -36.46 -2.83 -5.60
C GLU A 69 -36.34 -2.22 -4.20
N LEU A 70 -36.97 -1.05 -4.01
CA LEU A 70 -37.13 -0.41 -2.71
C LEU A 70 -37.90 -1.34 -1.77
N VAL A 71 -37.19 -2.07 -0.94
CA VAL A 71 -37.76 -2.76 0.22
C VAL A 71 -37.82 -1.76 1.37
N GLU A 72 -39.03 -1.43 1.79
CA GLU A 72 -39.31 -0.59 2.97
C GLU A 72 -38.62 -1.16 4.22
N PRO A 73 -38.08 -0.30 5.12
CA PRO A 73 -37.52 -0.76 6.37
C PRO A 73 -38.64 -1.18 7.33
N ALA A 74 -38.90 -2.49 7.41
CA ALA A 74 -39.67 -3.06 8.50
C ALA A 74 -38.92 -2.82 9.82
N GLN A 75 -39.51 -1.99 10.69
CA GLN A 75 -39.08 -1.81 12.08
C GLN A 75 -39.34 -3.11 12.84
N GLU A 76 -38.31 -3.97 12.94
CA GLU A 76 -38.35 -5.10 13.86
C GLU A 76 -37.84 -4.66 15.24
N VAL A 77 -38.79 -4.34 16.10
CA VAL A 77 -38.58 -4.06 17.52
C VAL A 77 -38.14 -5.36 18.20
N LEU A 78 -36.84 -5.52 18.46
CA LEU A 78 -36.34 -6.65 19.23
C LEU A 78 -36.72 -6.50 20.71
N PRO A 79 -37.36 -7.52 21.34
CA PRO A 79 -37.62 -7.51 22.76
C PRO A 79 -36.32 -7.68 23.55
N ALA A 80 -36.14 -6.83 24.57
CA ALA A 80 -35.03 -6.87 25.51
C ALA A 80 -34.91 -8.27 26.14
N ARG A 81 -33.79 -8.96 25.85
CA ARG A 81 -33.42 -10.19 26.53
C ARG A 81 -32.92 -9.86 27.95
N PRO A 82 -33.49 -10.48 29.00
CA PRO A 82 -32.97 -10.32 30.35
C PRO A 82 -31.59 -10.97 30.49
N LEU A 83 -30.65 -10.21 31.06
CA LEU A 83 -29.32 -10.68 31.44
C LEU A 83 -29.44 -11.73 32.54
N LEU A 84 -29.18 -13.01 32.20
CA LEU A 84 -29.06 -14.07 33.19
C LEU A 84 -27.62 -14.05 33.74
N VAL A 85 -27.48 -13.43 34.91
CA VAL A 85 -26.28 -13.46 35.74
C VAL A 85 -26.04 -14.90 36.20
N HIS A 86 -24.97 -15.54 35.71
CA HIS A 86 -24.47 -16.77 36.31
C HIS A 86 -23.33 -16.46 37.29
N PRO A 87 -23.40 -16.94 38.53
CA PRO A 87 -22.32 -16.81 39.49
C PRO A 87 -21.29 -17.94 39.31
N GLN A 88 -20.02 -17.51 39.35
CA GLN A 88 -18.85 -18.17 39.94
C GLN A 88 -18.36 -19.56 39.51
N GLN A 89 -17.04 -19.54 39.27
CA GLN A 89 -16.02 -20.54 39.62
C GLN A 89 -15.85 -21.76 38.72
N ARG A 90 -14.69 -21.79 38.04
CA ARG A 90 -13.52 -22.52 38.56
C ARG A 90 -12.24 -21.99 37.93
N VAL A 91 -11.32 -21.56 38.80
CA VAL A 91 -9.91 -21.36 38.47
C VAL A 91 -9.33 -22.76 38.25
N MET A 92 -9.14 -23.16 37.00
CA MET A 92 -8.29 -24.28 36.64
C MET A 92 -7.01 -23.71 36.04
N ALA A 93 -5.89 -24.02 36.70
CA ALA A 93 -4.55 -23.67 36.26
C ALA A 93 -4.31 -24.15 34.82
N PRO A 94 -3.64 -23.36 33.96
CA PRO A 94 -3.28 -23.83 32.64
C PRO A 94 -2.23 -24.94 32.75
N PRO A 95 -2.37 -26.06 32.01
CA PRO A 95 -1.28 -27.00 31.82
C PRO A 95 -0.14 -26.29 31.08
N ALA A 96 1.06 -26.40 31.63
CA ALA A 96 2.29 -25.99 30.97
C ALA A 96 2.48 -26.85 29.71
N VAL A 97 1.99 -26.37 28.57
CA VAL A 97 2.39 -26.88 27.26
C VAL A 97 3.77 -26.30 26.95
N ARG A 98 4.78 -27.05 27.38
CA ARG A 98 6.12 -27.02 26.81
C ARG A 98 6.05 -27.50 25.35
N GLY A 99 6.81 -26.82 24.49
CA GLY A 99 7.38 -27.45 23.29
C GLY A 99 6.57 -27.27 22.01
N GLY A 100 6.59 -26.05 21.46
CA GLY A 100 6.42 -25.83 20.03
C GLY A 100 7.66 -25.15 19.48
N ALA A 101 8.71 -25.94 19.25
CA ALA A 101 9.83 -25.57 18.41
C ALA A 101 9.34 -25.42 16.96
N GLY A 102 8.99 -24.21 16.54
CA GLY A 102 9.31 -23.77 15.17
C GLY A 102 10.70 -23.15 15.29
N GLY A 103 11.77 -23.82 14.86
CA GLY A 103 12.13 -23.80 13.45
C GLY A 103 12.36 -22.32 13.08
N GLY A 104 13.45 -21.67 13.49
CA GLY A 104 14.80 -22.13 13.22
C GLY A 104 15.13 -21.96 11.74
N GLU A 105 14.64 -20.91 11.08
CA GLU A 105 14.93 -20.62 9.68
C GLU A 105 15.50 -19.20 9.56
N ALA A 106 16.82 -19.18 9.34
CA ALA A 106 17.67 -18.08 8.91
C ALA A 106 17.47 -16.74 9.65
N ASP A 107 18.30 -16.53 10.67
CA ASP A 107 18.76 -15.19 11.11
C ASP A 107 19.37 -14.46 9.92
N ALA A 108 18.52 -13.96 9.02
CA ALA A 108 18.92 -12.83 8.22
C ALA A 108 18.88 -11.63 9.14
N ASP A 109 20.05 -11.05 9.30
CA ASP A 109 20.19 -9.83 10.06
C ASP A 109 19.54 -8.70 9.27
N TYR A 110 18.24 -8.50 9.48
CA TYR A 110 17.52 -7.33 8.97
C TYR A 110 17.83 -6.08 9.82
N GLY A 111 18.90 -6.10 10.62
CA GLY A 111 19.33 -5.01 11.47
C GLY A 111 18.26 -4.58 12.47
N LYS A 112 18.03 -3.28 12.57
CA LYS A 112 17.14 -2.67 13.59
C LYS A 112 15.67 -3.10 13.47
N ILE A 113 15.22 -3.64 12.33
CA ILE A 113 13.83 -4.08 12.14
C ILE A 113 13.60 -5.55 12.54
N ALA A 114 14.67 -6.32 12.78
CA ALA A 114 14.59 -7.72 13.22
C ALA A 114 13.61 -7.97 14.37
N PRO A 115 13.59 -7.19 15.49
CA PRO A 115 12.64 -7.44 16.57
C PRO A 115 11.17 -7.27 16.15
N MET A 116 10.88 -6.40 15.19
CA MET A 116 9.52 -6.17 14.68
C MET A 116 9.09 -7.27 13.70
N LEU A 117 10.04 -7.83 12.95
CA LEU A 117 9.80 -9.00 12.10
C LEU A 117 9.52 -10.26 12.94
N GLY A 118 10.16 -10.41 14.10
CA GLY A 118 9.87 -11.50 15.05
C GLY A 118 8.52 -11.35 15.79
N ASP A 119 8.02 -10.14 16.01
CA ASP A 119 6.80 -9.91 16.81
C ASP A 119 5.52 -10.26 16.03
N THR A 120 4.85 -11.36 16.39
CA THR A 120 3.60 -11.83 15.75
C THR A 120 2.42 -10.86 15.86
N SER A 121 2.47 -9.88 16.75
CA SER A 121 1.41 -8.87 16.91
C SER A 121 1.52 -7.70 15.94
N VAL A 122 2.68 -7.54 15.28
CA VAL A 122 2.90 -6.54 14.23
C VAL A 122 2.44 -7.11 12.90
N SER A 123 1.52 -6.43 12.23
CA SER A 123 1.00 -6.82 10.89
C SER A 123 1.74 -6.08 9.77
N THR A 124 2.04 -4.80 9.97
CA THR A 124 2.66 -3.94 8.95
C THR A 124 3.78 -3.10 9.56
N ILE A 125 4.89 -2.95 8.83
CA ILE A 125 6.01 -2.04 9.15
C ILE A 125 6.21 -1.10 7.98
N GLU A 126 6.09 0.19 8.20
CA GLU A 126 6.21 1.26 7.20
C GLU A 126 7.41 2.13 7.53
N CYS A 127 8.29 2.28 6.53
CA CYS A 127 9.43 3.20 6.54
C CYS A 127 9.15 4.33 5.56
N PRO A 128 8.74 5.52 6.04
CA PRO A 128 8.37 6.64 5.18
C PRO A 128 9.58 7.32 4.52
N GLY A 129 10.80 7.09 5.01
CA GLY A 129 12.05 7.59 4.44
C GLY A 129 13.23 7.51 5.41
N PRO A 130 14.44 7.88 4.96
CA PRO A 130 15.64 7.92 5.79
C PRO A 130 15.50 8.92 6.94
N GLU A 131 16.07 8.58 8.10
CA GLU A 131 16.04 9.30 9.37
C GLU A 131 14.65 9.56 9.98
N GLN A 132 13.60 9.04 9.35
CA GLN A 132 12.23 9.13 9.85
C GLN A 132 11.92 7.97 10.80
N PRO A 133 11.07 8.18 11.82
CA PRO A 133 10.65 7.12 12.71
C PRO A 133 9.81 6.07 11.97
N LEU A 134 10.10 4.78 12.20
CA LEU A 134 9.30 3.71 11.63
C LEU A 134 7.88 3.73 12.21
N VAL A 135 6.92 3.41 11.36
CA VAL A 135 5.51 3.32 11.72
C VAL A 135 5.08 1.85 11.64
N ILE A 136 4.53 1.33 12.73
CA ILE A 136 4.06 -0.05 12.78
C ILE A 136 2.56 -0.10 12.98
N ILE A 137 1.92 -1.14 12.44
CA ILE A 137 0.53 -1.46 12.73
C ILE A 137 0.52 -2.71 13.60
N ARG A 138 -0.04 -2.56 14.80
CA ARG A 138 -0.12 -3.63 15.81
C ARG A 138 -1.57 -3.79 16.24
N ALA A 139 -2.14 -4.97 15.98
CA ALA A 139 -3.55 -5.28 16.27
C ALA A 139 -4.52 -4.17 15.80
N GLY A 140 -4.38 -3.73 14.55
CA GLY A 140 -5.20 -2.66 13.94
C GLY A 140 -4.87 -1.23 14.38
N ARG A 141 -3.89 -1.04 15.29
CA ARG A 141 -3.51 0.30 15.78
C ARG A 141 -2.15 0.73 15.21
N ARG A 142 -2.12 1.91 14.61
CA ARG A 142 -0.89 2.54 14.13
C ARG A 142 -0.09 3.11 15.32
N GLN A 143 1.19 2.75 15.41
CA GLN A 143 2.11 3.20 16.46
C GLN A 143 3.41 3.71 15.84
N PHE A 144 3.91 4.83 16.34
CA PHE A 144 5.21 5.37 15.95
C PHE A 144 6.29 4.83 16.87
N THR A 145 7.41 4.44 16.28
CA THR A 145 8.55 3.89 17.01
C THR A 145 9.65 4.95 17.14
N GLN A 146 10.56 4.77 18.08
CA GLN A 146 11.75 5.64 18.18
C GLN A 146 12.88 5.20 17.26
N ILE A 147 12.70 4.07 16.55
CA ILE A 147 13.69 3.51 15.64
C ILE A 147 13.72 4.35 14.36
N ARG A 148 14.91 4.79 14.01
CA ARG A 148 15.21 5.53 12.77
C ARG A 148 16.24 4.73 11.98
N LEU A 149 15.99 4.62 10.68
CA LEU A 149 16.89 3.97 9.75
C LEU A 149 17.63 5.02 8.92
N THR A 150 18.93 4.83 8.73
CA THR A 150 19.71 5.62 7.78
C THR A 150 19.46 5.14 6.34
N GLN A 151 19.89 5.91 5.34
CA GLN A 151 19.78 5.50 3.95
C GLN A 151 20.54 4.18 3.68
N GLU A 152 21.72 4.02 4.26
CA GLU A 152 22.57 2.81 4.15
C GLU A 152 21.83 1.60 4.72
N GLU A 153 21.30 1.71 5.93
CA GLU A 153 20.55 0.62 6.58
C GLU A 153 19.30 0.20 5.78
N ILE A 154 18.63 1.16 5.13
CA ILE A 154 17.48 0.86 4.27
C ILE A 154 17.95 0.09 3.02
N THR A 155 19.04 0.52 2.39
CA THR A 155 19.61 -0.17 1.23
C THR A 155 20.04 -1.59 1.58
N ASP A 156 20.69 -1.80 2.73
CA ASP A 156 21.09 -3.12 3.22
C ASP A 156 19.89 -4.07 3.39
N ILE A 157 18.75 -3.55 3.86
CA ILE A 157 17.50 -4.31 3.97
C ILE A 157 17.00 -4.73 2.57
N PHE A 158 17.01 -3.81 1.60
CA PHE A 158 16.62 -4.13 0.22
C PHE A 158 17.54 -5.15 -0.42
N GLU A 159 18.85 -5.04 -0.23
CA GLU A 159 19.84 -6.00 -0.74
C GLU A 159 19.64 -7.39 -0.11
N THR A 160 19.47 -7.46 1.21
CA THR A 160 19.21 -8.72 1.92
C THR A 160 17.93 -9.40 1.42
N VAL A 161 16.87 -8.61 1.18
CA VAL A 161 15.60 -9.12 0.65
C VAL A 161 15.73 -9.51 -0.83
N SER A 162 16.50 -8.75 -1.62
CA SER A 162 16.80 -9.02 -3.03
C SER A 162 17.53 -10.35 -3.19
N GLU A 163 18.56 -10.60 -2.38
CA GLU A 163 19.33 -11.84 -2.40
C GLU A 163 18.47 -13.05 -2.02
N LYS A 164 17.68 -12.92 -0.95
CA LYS A 164 16.76 -13.99 -0.51
C LYS A 164 15.65 -14.29 -1.51
N ALA A 165 15.03 -13.26 -2.07
CA ALA A 165 13.97 -13.42 -3.05
C ALA A 165 14.50 -13.81 -4.44
N ARG A 166 15.81 -13.68 -4.67
CA ARG A 166 16.46 -13.81 -5.98
C ARG A 166 15.86 -12.85 -7.02
N ILE A 167 15.50 -11.65 -6.59
CA ILE A 167 14.94 -10.59 -7.44
C ILE A 167 15.98 -9.46 -7.48
N PRO A 168 16.48 -9.04 -8.64
CA PRO A 168 17.47 -7.98 -8.73
C PRO A 168 16.92 -6.65 -8.20
N LEU A 169 17.75 -5.92 -7.45
CA LEU A 169 17.44 -4.58 -6.99
C LEU A 169 17.63 -3.59 -8.13
N LEU A 170 16.54 -2.92 -8.55
CA LEU A 170 16.54 -1.90 -9.61
C LEU A 170 15.94 -0.60 -9.07
N ASP A 171 16.34 0.52 -9.66
CA ASP A 171 15.76 1.83 -9.37
C ASP A 171 14.26 1.85 -9.73
N GLY A 172 13.43 2.44 -8.88
CA GLY A 172 11.98 2.46 -9.01
C GLY A 172 11.25 1.54 -8.01
N MET A 173 10.21 0.84 -8.47
CA MET A 173 9.34 0.04 -7.62
C MET A 173 9.92 -1.36 -7.39
N PHE A 174 10.13 -1.72 -6.13
CA PHE A 174 10.61 -3.03 -5.72
C PHE A 174 9.52 -3.78 -4.96
N ARG A 175 9.23 -5.02 -5.38
CA ARG A 175 8.25 -5.90 -4.75
C ARG A 175 8.81 -7.30 -4.62
N ALA A 176 8.89 -7.79 -3.40
CA ALA A 176 9.40 -9.12 -3.10
C ALA A 176 8.56 -9.78 -2.00
N ALA A 177 8.43 -11.10 -2.08
CA ALA A 177 7.88 -11.92 -1.00
C ALA A 177 9.00 -12.81 -0.47
N VAL A 178 9.22 -12.78 0.84
CA VAL A 178 10.27 -13.53 1.53
C VAL A 178 9.63 -14.19 2.74
N ASP A 179 9.71 -15.52 2.79
CA ASP A 179 9.22 -16.34 3.89
C ASP A 179 7.74 -16.04 4.24
N HIS A 180 7.51 -15.35 5.35
CA HIS A 180 6.18 -15.02 5.88
C HIS A 180 5.84 -13.53 5.76
N PHE A 181 6.55 -12.76 4.93
CA PHE A 181 6.23 -11.38 4.69
C PHE A 181 6.44 -10.97 3.23
N SER A 182 5.85 -9.85 2.84
CA SER A 182 6.10 -9.20 1.56
C SER A 182 6.60 -7.79 1.79
N LEU A 183 7.67 -7.41 1.09
CA LEU A 183 8.21 -6.07 1.06
C LEU A 183 7.80 -5.39 -0.24
N ASN A 184 7.13 -4.24 -0.12
CA ASN A 184 6.84 -3.34 -1.22
C ASN A 184 7.56 -2.02 -0.95
N GLY A 185 8.32 -1.51 -1.90
CA GLY A 185 9.06 -0.26 -1.69
C GLY A 185 9.40 0.46 -2.96
N ILE A 186 9.91 1.67 -2.77
CA ILE A 186 10.49 2.50 -3.81
C ILE A 186 11.97 2.65 -3.47
N VAL A 187 12.81 2.21 -4.39
CA VAL A 187 14.26 2.40 -4.38
C VAL A 187 14.52 3.61 -5.25
N SER A 188 15.10 4.67 -4.70
CA SER A 188 15.46 5.86 -5.48
C SER A 188 16.47 6.74 -4.76
N ASP A 189 17.53 7.07 -5.47
CA ASP A 189 18.56 8.00 -5.00
C ASP A 189 18.04 9.44 -4.91
N MET A 190 17.03 9.80 -5.70
CA MET A 190 16.53 11.18 -5.78
C MET A 190 15.48 11.50 -4.72
N ILE A 191 14.53 10.58 -4.45
CA ILE A 191 13.42 10.81 -3.50
C ILE A 191 13.59 10.09 -2.16
N GLY A 192 14.67 9.30 -2.03
CA GLY A 192 14.98 8.46 -0.88
C GLY A 192 14.24 7.12 -0.90
N ASN A 193 14.85 6.13 -0.24
CA ASN A 193 14.30 4.79 -0.18
C ASN A 193 13.15 4.72 0.82
N ARG A 194 12.05 4.06 0.43
CA ARG A 194 10.84 3.90 1.25
C ARG A 194 10.29 2.50 1.08
N PHE A 195 9.74 1.93 2.14
CA PHE A 195 9.16 0.59 2.05
C PHE A 195 8.01 0.37 3.03
N VAL A 196 7.21 -0.65 2.71
CA VAL A 196 6.15 -1.21 3.53
C VAL A 196 6.31 -2.72 3.52
N ILE A 197 6.46 -3.30 4.71
CA ILE A 197 6.49 -4.74 4.92
C ILE A 197 5.12 -5.17 5.44
N HIS A 198 4.49 -6.12 4.77
CA HIS A 198 3.28 -6.79 5.24
C HIS A 198 3.61 -8.21 5.69
N LYS A 199 3.31 -8.53 6.94
CA LYS A 199 3.52 -9.85 7.52
C LYS A 199 2.26 -10.70 7.35
N GLN A 200 2.44 -11.97 7.02
CA GLN A 200 1.39 -12.98 6.98
C GLN A 200 1.07 -13.42 8.41
N THR A 201 0.40 -12.55 9.16
CA THR A 201 -0.10 -12.87 10.50
C THR A 201 -1.61 -13.12 10.46
N PRO A 202 -2.17 -13.92 11.38
CA PRO A 202 -3.63 -14.10 11.48
C PRO A 202 -4.39 -12.77 11.63
N TYR A 203 -3.75 -11.76 12.24
CA TYR A 203 -4.33 -10.43 12.41
C TYR A 203 -4.43 -9.64 11.10
N ALA A 204 -3.52 -9.86 10.14
CA ALA A 204 -3.57 -9.18 8.85
C ALA A 204 -4.86 -9.50 8.06
N LEU A 205 -5.41 -10.72 8.23
CA LEU A 205 -6.68 -11.12 7.62
C LEU A 205 -7.90 -10.35 8.16
N LEU A 206 -7.82 -9.86 9.40
CA LEU A 206 -8.89 -9.07 10.01
C LEU A 206 -8.87 -7.61 9.58
N GLU A 207 -7.68 -7.09 9.23
CA GLU A 207 -7.49 -5.68 8.85
C GLU A 207 -7.96 -5.40 7.40
N GLY A 208 -7.94 -6.39 6.51
CA GLY A 208 -8.34 -6.24 5.09
C GLY A 208 -9.85 -6.15 4.82
N ARG A 209 -10.70 -6.03 5.85
CA ARG A 209 -12.17 -6.03 5.73
C ARG A 209 -12.86 -4.75 6.24
N GLY A 210 -12.09 -3.72 6.58
CA GLY A 210 -12.59 -2.43 7.08
C GLY A 210 -12.76 -1.37 6.01
#